data_AF-A0A9N9D404-F1
#
_entry.id   AF-A0A9N9D404-F1
#
_cell.length_a   1.000
_cell.length_b   1.000
_cell.length_c   1.000
_cell.angle_alpha   90.00
_cell.angle_beta   90.00
_cell.angle_gamma   90.00
#
_symmetry.space_group_name_H-M   'P 1'
#
loop_
_entity.id
_entity.type
_entity.pdbx_description
1 polymer ?
#
loop_
_entity_poly.entity_id
_entity_poly.type
_entity_poly.pdbx_seq_one_letter_code
_entity_poly.pdbx_strand_id
1 'polypeptide(L)'
;MWEISSGVPPFKDLINRSDQELLYINIPKGYRENTIERTPDDYKELYEKCWDSIPEKRPKNEGNEDSALMGTEISIKNISAE
;
A
#
# COMPACT_ATOMS: atom_id res chain seq x y z
N MET A 1 -4.83 0.09 0.72
CA MET A 1 -3.97 0.53 1.83
C MET A 1 -3.39 1.90 1.57
N TRP A 2 -2.62 2.08 0.48
CA TRP A 2 -2.10 3.41 0.12
C TRP A 2 -3.20 4.47 0.02
N GLU A 3 -4.29 4.22 -0.73
CA GLU A 3 -5.43 5.15 -0.86
C GLU A 3 -6.05 5.56 0.48
N ILE A 4 -6.17 4.60 1.42
CA ILE A 4 -6.71 4.86 2.76
C ILE A 4 -5.77 5.74 3.55
N SER A 5 -4.46 5.45 3.48
CA SER A 5 -3.45 6.24 4.18
C SER A 5 -3.23 7.61 3.55
N SER A 6 -3.48 7.75 2.26
CA SER A 6 -3.28 8.99 1.50
C SER A 6 -4.49 9.91 1.53
N GLY A 7 -5.70 9.33 1.65
CA GLY A 7 -6.95 10.02 1.40
C GLY A 7 -7.11 10.46 -0.06
N VAL A 8 -6.34 9.88 -0.98
CA VAL A 8 -6.23 10.29 -2.38
C VAL A 8 -6.44 9.08 -3.30
N PRO A 9 -7.28 9.21 -4.35
CA PRO A 9 -7.42 8.17 -5.36
C PRO A 9 -6.07 7.82 -6.03
N PRO A 10 -5.74 6.53 -6.20
CA PRO A 10 -4.54 6.12 -6.91
C PRO A 10 -4.52 6.67 -8.34
N PHE A 11 -3.36 7.14 -8.75
CA PHE A 11 -3.07 7.69 -10.07
C PHE A 11 -4.01 8.83 -10.46
N LYS A 12 -4.48 9.63 -9.49
CA LYS A 12 -5.45 10.72 -9.68
C LYS A 12 -5.07 11.73 -10.79
N ASP A 13 -3.79 11.88 -11.07
CA ASP A 13 -3.29 12.83 -12.06
C ASP A 13 -3.37 12.27 -13.51
N LEU A 14 -3.69 10.98 -13.68
CA LEU A 14 -3.87 10.32 -14.98
C LEU A 14 -5.35 10.37 -15.40
N ILE A 15 -5.75 11.53 -15.93
CA ILE A 15 -7.17 11.88 -16.14
C ILE A 15 -7.70 11.36 -17.49
N ASN A 16 -6.85 11.27 -18.51
CA ASN A 16 -7.28 10.82 -19.84
C ASN A 16 -7.03 9.32 -20.04
N ARG A 17 -7.74 8.73 -21.03
CA ARG A 17 -7.65 7.29 -21.33
C ARG A 17 -6.22 6.86 -21.69
N SER A 18 -5.50 7.65 -22.50
CA SER A 18 -4.14 7.29 -22.92
C SER A 18 -3.17 7.20 -21.73
N ASP A 19 -3.28 8.10 -20.76
CA ASP A 19 -2.45 8.09 -19.56
C ASP A 19 -2.77 6.89 -18.67
N GLN A 20 -4.05 6.51 -18.59
CA GLN A 20 -4.49 5.29 -17.90
C GLN A 20 -3.99 4.02 -18.59
N GLU A 21 -3.98 4.00 -19.93
CA GLU A 21 -3.43 2.88 -20.70
C GLU A 21 -1.92 2.69 -20.45
N LEU A 22 -1.16 3.77 -20.23
CA LEU A 22 0.25 3.70 -19.87
C LEU A 22 0.49 2.98 -18.53
N LEU A 23 -0.49 2.92 -17.64
CA LEU A 23 -0.37 2.17 -16.38
C LEU A 23 -0.11 0.68 -16.62
N TYR A 24 -0.74 0.07 -17.63
CA TYR A 24 -0.52 -1.35 -17.97
C TYR A 24 0.94 -1.63 -18.35
N ILE A 25 1.64 -0.63 -18.91
CA ILE A 25 3.04 -0.71 -19.31
C ILE A 25 3.97 -0.40 -18.13
N ASN A 26 3.60 0.57 -17.29
CA ASN A 26 4.49 1.13 -16.28
C ASN A 26 4.41 0.39 -14.93
N ILE A 27 3.23 -0.12 -14.55
CA ILE A 27 3.05 -0.87 -13.29
C ILE A 27 3.97 -2.11 -13.24
N PRO A 28 4.09 -2.94 -14.30
CA PRO A 28 5.05 -4.06 -14.29
C PRO A 28 6.52 -3.61 -14.19
N LYS A 29 6.83 -2.37 -14.57
CA LYS A 29 8.18 -1.77 -14.47
C LYS A 29 8.45 -1.14 -13.10
N GLY A 30 7.55 -1.31 -12.14
CA GLY A 30 7.69 -0.78 -10.79
C GLY A 30 7.13 0.63 -10.59
N TYR A 31 6.38 1.19 -11.55
CA TYR A 31 5.68 2.46 -11.33
C TYR A 31 4.63 2.29 -10.23
N ARG A 32 4.82 3.01 -9.13
CA ARG A 32 3.96 3.01 -7.94
C ARG A 32 3.79 4.44 -7.46
N GLU A 33 2.83 4.63 -6.59
CA GLU A 33 2.63 5.89 -5.89
C GLU A 33 3.82 6.26 -5.02
N ASN A 34 3.96 7.57 -4.77
CA ASN A 34 4.95 8.06 -3.82
C ASN A 34 4.58 7.65 -2.39
N THR A 35 5.59 7.44 -1.56
CA THR A 35 5.42 7.19 -0.15
C THR A 35 4.93 8.46 0.56
N ILE A 36 4.15 8.30 1.62
CA ILE A 36 3.51 9.41 2.32
C ILE A 36 4.16 9.54 3.69
N GLU A 37 4.72 10.70 4.00
CA GLU A 37 5.52 10.92 5.21
C GLU A 37 4.76 10.65 6.51
N ARG A 38 3.43 10.76 6.49
CA ARG A 38 2.57 10.58 7.67
C ARG A 38 2.02 9.15 7.81
N THR A 39 2.30 8.25 6.85
CA THR A 39 1.92 6.85 6.98
C THR A 39 2.84 6.17 7.99
N PRO A 40 2.32 5.44 9.00
CA PRO A 40 3.17 4.65 9.88
C PRO A 40 4.04 3.66 9.09
N ASP A 41 5.28 3.46 9.52
CA ASP A 41 6.26 2.64 8.79
C ASP A 41 5.75 1.20 8.54
N ASP A 42 5.08 0.60 9.53
CA ASP A 42 4.49 -0.75 9.41
C ASP A 42 3.48 -0.83 8.23
N TYR A 43 2.67 0.21 8.05
CA TYR A 43 1.73 0.31 6.95
C TYR A 43 2.42 0.54 5.61
N LYS A 44 3.47 1.36 5.62
CA LYS A 44 4.29 1.64 4.45
C LYS A 44 4.94 0.37 3.94
N GLU A 45 5.62 -0.35 4.82
CA GLU A 45 6.25 -1.61 4.48
C GLU A 45 5.22 -2.64 3.99
N LEU A 46 4.04 -2.69 4.61
CA LEU A 46 2.98 -3.61 4.22
C LEU A 46 2.47 -3.34 2.80
N TYR A 47 2.08 -2.09 2.48
CA TYR A 47 1.60 -1.81 1.12
C TYR A 47 2.73 -1.94 0.09
N GLU A 48 3.99 -1.68 0.48
CA GLU A 48 5.15 -1.86 -0.39
C GLU A 48 5.40 -3.32 -0.73
N LYS A 49 5.31 -4.22 0.26
CA LYS A 49 5.40 -5.67 0.03
C LYS A 49 4.25 -6.18 -0.82
N CYS A 50 3.02 -5.71 -0.59
CA CYS A 50 1.84 -6.16 -1.34
C CYS A 50 1.91 -5.91 -2.84
N TRP A 51 2.63 -4.86 -3.28
CA TRP A 51 2.72 -4.51 -4.69
C TRP A 51 4.11 -4.74 -5.29
N ASP A 52 4.94 -5.60 -4.66
CA ASP A 52 6.26 -5.99 -5.17
C ASP A 52 6.14 -6.48 -6.63
N SER A 53 7.14 -6.13 -7.45
CA SER A 53 7.16 -6.51 -8.86
C SER A 53 7.39 -8.01 -9.06
N ILE A 54 7.98 -8.68 -8.07
CA ILE A 54 8.17 -10.13 -8.00
C ILE A 54 6.98 -10.72 -7.22
N PRO A 55 6.05 -11.45 -7.89
CA PRO A 55 4.84 -11.97 -7.24
C PRO A 55 5.10 -12.83 -6.01
N GLU A 56 6.21 -13.59 -6.00
CA GLU A 56 6.59 -14.50 -4.91
C GLU A 56 7.01 -13.76 -3.63
N LYS A 57 7.39 -12.48 -3.73
CA LYS A 57 7.74 -11.63 -2.59
C LYS A 57 6.52 -11.00 -1.93
N ARG A 58 5.36 -11.06 -2.59
CA ARG A 58 4.12 -10.51 -2.03
C ARG A 58 3.69 -11.37 -0.84
N PRO A 59 3.19 -10.75 0.23
CA PRO A 59 2.63 -11.49 1.35
C PRO A 59 1.48 -12.34 0.82
N LYS A 60 1.50 -13.62 1.18
CA LYS A 60 0.38 -14.52 0.90
C LYS A 60 -0.68 -14.28 1.96
N ASN A 61 -1.94 -14.42 1.56
CA ASN A 61 -3.06 -14.51 2.49
C ASN A 61 -3.04 -15.90 3.16
N GLU A 62 -1.94 -16.24 3.81
CA GLU A 62 -1.91 -17.39 4.71
C GLU A 62 -2.46 -16.87 6.04
N GLY A 63 -3.52 -17.52 6.55
CA GLY A 63 -4.21 -17.17 7.78
C GLY A 63 -3.34 -17.41 9.00
N ASN A 64 -2.25 -16.67 9.07
CA ASN A 64 -1.24 -16.74 10.11
C ASN A 64 -1.60 -15.65 11.13
N GLU A 65 -1.55 -16.04 12.38
CA GLU A 65 -2.02 -15.33 13.57
C GLU A 65 -1.38 -13.92 13.72
N ASP A 66 -0.27 -13.70 13.00
CA ASP A 66 0.46 -12.43 12.88
C ASP A 66 -0.32 -11.30 12.16
N SER A 67 -1.25 -11.64 11.25
CA SER A 67 -2.10 -10.64 10.59
C SER A 67 -3.11 -10.01 11.56
N ALA A 68 -3.55 -10.78 12.56
CA ALA A 68 -4.39 -10.29 13.65
C ALA A 68 -3.59 -9.44 14.64
N LEU A 69 -2.32 -9.80 14.90
CA LEU A 69 -1.41 -9.02 15.76
C LEU A 69 -1.08 -7.65 15.16
N MET A 70 -0.85 -7.55 13.85
CA MET A 70 -0.60 -6.25 13.22
C MET A 70 -1.82 -5.33 13.34
N GLY A 71 -3.03 -5.85 13.09
CA GLY A 71 -4.28 -5.09 13.24
C GLY A 71 -4.58 -4.64 14.68
N THR A 72 -4.20 -5.44 15.68
CA THR A 72 -4.38 -5.09 17.10
C THR A 72 -3.31 -4.13 17.61
N GLU A 73 -2.04 -4.31 17.23
CA GLU A 73 -0.94 -3.40 17.59
C GLU A 73 -1.17 -1.99 17.03
N ILE A 74 -1.67 -1.89 15.80
CA ILE A 74 -2.05 -0.61 15.19
C ILE A 74 -3.17 0.07 16.00
N SER A 75 -4.21 -0.67 16.39
CA SER A 75 -5.29 -0.13 17.23
C SER A 75 -4.76 0.36 18.58
N ILE A 76 -3.83 -0.38 19.21
CA ILE A 76 -3.25 0.00 20.51
C ILE A 76 -2.36 1.25 20.38
N LYS A 77 -1.54 1.36 19.33
CA LYS A 77 -0.72 2.55 19.06
C LYS A 77 -1.57 3.81 18.84
N ASN A 78 -2.75 3.68 18.22
CA ASN A 78 -3.67 4.79 18.00
C ASN A 78 -4.47 5.21 19.26
N ILE A 79 -4.61 4.32 20.25
CA ILE A 79 -5.25 4.64 21.54
C ILE A 79 -4.24 5.30 22.51
N SER A 80 -2.94 5.04 22.36
CA SER A 80 -1.89 5.62 23.22
C SER A 80 -1.49 7.06 22.85
N ALA A 81 -2.09 7.65 21.81
CA ALA A 81 -1.75 8.97 21.30
C ALA A 81 -2.71 10.09 21.74
N GLU A 82 -3.64 9.82 22.66
CA GLU A 82 -4.48 10.80 23.37
C GLU A 82 -4.06 10.98 24.84
#